data_AF-A0A4U3KLR2-F1
#
_entry.id   AF-A0A4U3KLR2-F1
#
_cell.length_a   1.000
_cell.length_b   1.000
_cell.length_c   1.000
_cell.angle_alpha   90.00
_cell.angle_beta   90.00
_cell.angle_gamma   90.00
#
_symmetry.space_group_name_H-M   'P 1'
#
loop_
_entity.id
_entity.type
_entity.pdbx_description
1 polymer ?
#
loop_
_entity_poly.entity_id
_entity_poly.type
_entity_poly.pdbx_seq_one_letter_code
_entity_poly.pdbx_strand_id
1 'polypeptide(L)'
;ILLNNQGIDSTANDAAINNLFTGENPLLIILILGISAPIMEEIVFRAGIIGYFLKDWPILGIALSSISFGLVHGPTDIISFFIYALIGLVLSIAYFKTSRLEVSILIHFFNNLIPAIVIAFGLM
;
A
#
# COMPACT_ATOMS: atom_id res chain seq x y z
N ILE A 1 9.59 -15.61 2.57
CA ILE A 1 11.02 -16.01 2.54
C ILE A 1 11.88 -15.06 3.37
N LEU A 2 11.98 -13.77 3.01
CA LEU A 2 12.85 -12.84 3.76
C LEU A 2 12.38 -12.61 5.21
N LEU A 3 11.08 -12.40 5.43
CA LEU A 3 10.51 -12.27 6.77
C LEU A 3 10.67 -13.58 7.58
N ASN A 4 10.45 -14.74 6.95
CA ASN A 4 10.57 -16.05 7.62
C ASN A 4 11.99 -16.30 8.15
N ASN A 5 13.03 -15.78 7.47
CA ASN A 5 14.42 -15.87 7.95
C ASN A 5 14.67 -15.05 9.23
N GLN A 6 13.76 -14.14 9.57
CA GLN A 6 13.75 -13.39 10.83
C GLN A 6 12.80 -14.00 11.88
N GLY A 7 12.16 -15.14 11.58
CA GLY A 7 11.14 -15.74 12.43
C GLY A 7 9.80 -15.01 12.41
N ILE A 8 9.53 -14.23 11.36
CA ILE A 8 8.31 -13.42 11.19
C ILE A 8 7.51 -13.96 10.00
N ASP A 9 6.23 -14.26 10.19
CA ASP A 9 5.37 -14.83 9.14
C ASP A 9 4.69 -13.77 8.27
N SER A 10 4.41 -12.59 8.83
CA SER A 10 3.78 -11.45 8.13
C SER A 10 4.23 -10.12 8.74
N THR A 11 4.06 -9.01 8.03
CA THR A 11 4.40 -7.70 8.58
C THR A 11 3.47 -7.33 9.74
N ALA A 12 3.88 -6.39 10.59
CA ALA A 12 3.03 -5.91 11.68
C ALA A 12 1.70 -5.30 11.19
N ASN A 13 1.72 -4.64 10.03
CA ASN A 13 0.51 -4.09 9.41
C ASN A 13 -0.44 -5.20 8.93
N ASP A 14 0.07 -6.22 8.25
CA ASP A 14 -0.76 -7.35 7.79
C ASP A 14 -1.36 -8.10 8.99
N ALA A 15 -0.58 -8.32 10.05
CA ALA A 15 -1.06 -8.90 11.29
C ALA A 15 -2.15 -8.05 11.97
N ALA A 16 -1.99 -6.72 11.99
CA ALA A 16 -2.99 -5.81 12.54
C ALA A 16 -4.29 -5.84 11.72
N ILE A 17 -4.21 -5.80 10.39
CA ILE A 17 -5.37 -5.90 9.49
C ILE A 17 -6.07 -7.24 9.69
N ASN A 18 -5.33 -8.36 9.71
CA ASN A 18 -5.89 -9.67 9.99
C ASN A 18 -6.68 -9.66 11.31
N ASN A 19 -6.09 -9.15 12.40
CA ASN A 19 -6.76 -9.10 13.69
C ASN A 19 -8.02 -8.21 13.70
N LEU A 20 -8.02 -7.11 12.95
CA LEU A 20 -9.14 -6.16 12.89
C LEU A 20 -10.31 -6.68 12.05
N PHE A 21 -10.04 -7.45 11.00
CA PHE A 21 -11.04 -7.86 10.02
C PHE A 21 -11.37 -9.37 10.03
N THR A 22 -10.70 -10.18 10.87
CA THR A 22 -11.02 -11.62 10.99
C THR A 22 -12.47 -11.80 11.46
N GLY A 23 -13.26 -12.56 10.69
CA GLY A 23 -14.66 -12.84 11.01
C GLY A 23 -15.64 -11.73 10.60
N GLU A 24 -15.16 -10.63 10.03
CA GLU A 24 -16.00 -9.55 9.50
C GLU A 24 -16.65 -9.93 8.15
N ASN A 25 -17.61 -9.11 7.71
CA ASN A 25 -18.32 -9.37 6.46
C ASN A 25 -17.36 -9.35 5.24
N PRO A 26 -17.31 -10.40 4.40
CA PRO A 26 -16.40 -10.47 3.25
C PRO A 26 -16.53 -9.30 2.27
N LEU A 27 -17.76 -8.83 2.01
CA LEU A 27 -18.01 -7.70 1.13
C LEU A 27 -17.44 -6.40 1.72
N LEU A 28 -17.60 -6.20 3.03
CA LEU A 28 -17.06 -5.03 3.72
C LEU A 28 -15.52 -4.99 3.64
N ILE A 29 -14.87 -6.14 3.85
CA ILE A 29 -13.42 -6.28 3.78
C ILE A 29 -12.91 -5.89 2.38
N ILE A 30 -13.54 -6.41 1.33
CA ILE A 30 -13.15 -6.08 -0.06
C ILE A 30 -13.37 -4.60 -0.37
N LEU A 31 -14.50 -4.02 0.07
CA LEU A 31 -14.80 -2.60 -0.16
C LEU A 31 -13.81 -1.68 0.56
N ILE A 32 -13.39 -2.02 1.78
CA ILE A 32 -12.46 -1.19 2.56
C ILE A 32 -11.01 -1.43 2.09
N LEU A 33 -10.50 -2.66 2.21
CA LEU A 33 -9.08 -2.96 1.98
C LEU A 33 -8.73 -3.05 0.50
N GLY A 34 -9.64 -3.57 -0.32
CA GLY A 34 -9.40 -3.72 -1.75
C GLY A 34 -9.59 -2.41 -2.52
N ILE A 35 -10.54 -1.56 -2.12
CA ILE A 35 -10.98 -0.40 -2.92
C ILE A 35 -10.75 0.93 -2.20
N SER A 36 -11.38 1.13 -1.05
CA SER A 36 -11.44 2.45 -0.41
C SER A 36 -10.08 2.90 0.10
N ALA A 37 -9.32 2.00 0.75
CA ALA A 37 -7.98 2.30 1.25
C ALA A 37 -7.00 2.61 0.10
N PRO A 38 -6.87 1.78 -0.96
CA PRO A 38 -6.02 2.13 -2.11
C PRO A 38 -6.36 3.46 -2.77
N ILE A 39 -7.65 3.79 -2.95
CA ILE A 39 -8.06 5.09 -3.51
C ILE A 39 -7.59 6.25 -2.61
N MET A 40 -7.86 6.16 -1.31
CA MET A 40 -7.48 7.20 -0.35
C MET A 40 -5.96 7.38 -0.30
N GLU A 41 -5.21 6.28 -0.27
CA GLU A 41 -3.75 6.31 -0.25
C GLU A 41 -3.18 6.94 -1.52
N GLU A 42 -3.69 6.59 -2.70
CA GLU A 42 -3.24 7.23 -3.94
C GLU A 42 -3.55 8.73 -3.98
N ILE A 43 -4.71 9.16 -3.48
CA ILE A 43 -5.03 10.59 -3.37
C ILE A 43 -4.00 11.31 -2.49
N VAL A 44 -3.68 10.76 -1.32
CA VAL A 44 -2.74 11.39 -0.38
C VAL A 44 -1.32 11.39 -0.91
N PHE A 45 -0.79 10.23 -1.29
CA PHE A 45 0.62 10.07 -1.63
C PHE A 45 0.93 10.51 -3.06
N ARG A 46 0.04 10.29 -4.03
CA ARG A 46 0.34 10.57 -5.45
C ARG A 46 -0.21 11.92 -5.84
N ALA A 47 -1.52 12.13 -5.74
CA ALA A 47 -2.09 13.44 -6.08
C ALA A 47 -1.62 14.54 -5.11
N GLY A 48 -1.57 14.25 -3.80
CA GLY A 48 -1.12 15.20 -2.78
C GLY A 48 0.38 15.49 -2.85
N ILE A 49 1.23 14.51 -2.54
CA ILE A 49 2.68 14.76 -2.43
C ILE A 49 3.29 15.07 -3.81
N ILE A 50 3.09 14.19 -4.81
CA ILE A 50 3.71 14.34 -6.13
C ILE A 50 2.97 15.40 -6.96
N GLY A 51 1.65 15.27 -7.09
CA GLY A 51 0.85 16.09 -7.99
C GLY A 51 0.59 17.52 -7.52
N TYR A 52 0.63 17.77 -6.20
CA TYR A 52 0.30 19.08 -5.62
C TYR A 52 1.51 19.73 -4.93
N PHE A 53 2.06 19.13 -3.87
CA PHE A 53 3.11 19.76 -3.06
C PHE A 53 4.47 19.84 -3.76
N LEU A 54 4.84 18.80 -4.52
CA LEU A 54 6.16 18.65 -5.14
C LEU A 54 6.09 18.51 -6.67
N LYS A 55 5.05 19.10 -7.28
CA LYS A 55 4.83 19.05 -8.73
C LYS A 55 6.03 19.52 -9.56
N ASP A 56 6.76 20.52 -9.06
CA ASP A 56 7.92 21.11 -9.74
C ASP A 56 9.24 20.37 -9.40
N TRP A 57 9.20 19.40 -8.48
CA TRP A 57 10.35 18.63 -7.99
C TRP A 57 10.06 17.11 -8.06
N PRO A 58 9.80 16.55 -9.24
CA PRO A 58 9.21 15.22 -9.37
C PRO A 58 10.06 14.10 -8.77
N ILE A 59 11.40 14.18 -8.86
CA ILE A 59 12.28 13.17 -8.26
C ILE A 59 12.17 13.19 -6.73
N LEU A 60 12.14 14.38 -6.13
CA LEU A 60 11.95 14.54 -4.69
C LEU A 60 10.55 14.09 -4.28
N GLY A 61 9.53 14.41 -5.09
CA GLY A 61 8.15 13.94 -4.90
C GLY A 61 8.04 12.42 -4.88
N ILE A 62 8.64 11.73 -5.86
CA ILE A 62 8.67 10.26 -5.92
C ILE A 62 9.36 9.68 -4.68
N ALA A 63 10.53 10.22 -4.30
CA ALA A 63 11.27 9.74 -3.15
C ALA A 63 10.46 9.91 -1.84
N LEU A 64 9.96 11.11 -1.57
CA LEU A 64 9.20 11.41 -0.36
C LEU A 64 7.87 10.65 -0.30
N SER A 65 7.13 10.61 -1.41
CA SER A 65 5.90 9.80 -1.51
C SER A 65 6.15 8.34 -1.15
N SER A 66 7.19 7.73 -1.73
CA SER A 66 7.49 6.30 -1.53
C SER A 66 8.02 6.00 -0.13
N ILE A 67 8.87 6.85 0.42
CA ILE A 67 9.39 6.71 1.79
C ILE A 67 8.26 6.91 2.80
N SER A 68 7.45 7.96 2.65
CA SER A 68 6.31 8.21 3.54
C SER A 68 5.30 7.08 3.47
N PHE A 69 4.99 6.56 2.28
CA PHE A 69 4.15 5.38 2.10
C PHE A 69 4.70 4.19 2.90
N GLY A 70 6.01 3.91 2.79
CA GLY A 70 6.68 2.87 3.56
C GLY A 70 6.57 3.05 5.07
N LEU A 71 6.71 4.28 5.58
CA LEU A 71 6.70 4.58 7.01
C LEU A 71 5.30 4.53 7.63
N VAL A 72 4.26 4.98 6.93
CA VAL A 72 2.89 4.99 7.50
C VAL A 72 2.33 3.58 7.71
N HIS A 73 2.87 2.59 7.00
CA HIS A 73 2.54 1.17 7.20
C HIS A 73 3.18 0.57 8.47
N GLY A 74 3.80 1.39 9.32
CA GLY A 74 4.31 0.98 10.62
C GLY A 74 5.31 -0.19 10.59
N PRO A 75 6.34 -0.16 9.72
CA PRO A 75 7.30 -1.25 9.63
C PRO A 75 8.07 -1.40 10.94
N THR A 76 8.17 -2.64 11.43
CA THR A 76 8.89 -2.99 12.66
C THR A 76 10.33 -3.43 12.41
N ASP A 77 10.71 -3.58 11.15
CA ASP A 77 12.02 -4.05 10.71
C ASP A 77 12.35 -3.46 9.33
N ILE A 78 13.62 -3.60 8.93
CA ILE A 78 14.10 -3.01 7.68
C ILE A 78 13.49 -3.68 6.43
N ILE A 79 13.13 -4.96 6.52
CA ILE A 79 12.55 -5.72 5.40
C ILE A 79 11.12 -5.26 5.16
N SER A 80 10.30 -5.15 6.21
CA SER A 80 8.93 -4.62 6.10
C SER A 80 8.92 -3.17 5.59
N PHE A 81 9.86 -2.33 6.02
CA PHE A 81 9.99 -0.98 5.46
C PHE A 81 10.24 -1.03 3.94
N PHE A 82 11.18 -1.85 3.48
CA PHE A 82 11.47 -1.95 2.05
C PHE A 82 10.32 -2.58 1.24
N ILE A 83 9.56 -3.52 1.81
CA ILE A 83 8.36 -4.08 1.16
C ILE A 83 7.39 -2.94 0.82
N TYR A 84 7.02 -2.11 1.81
CA TYR A 84 6.07 -1.02 1.60
C TYR A 84 6.66 0.15 0.79
N ALA A 85 7.92 0.53 1.03
CA ALA A 85 8.55 1.60 0.28
C ALA A 85 8.73 1.25 -1.22
N LEU A 86 8.99 -0.02 -1.56
CA LEU A 86 9.16 -0.45 -2.95
C LEU A 86 7.83 -0.51 -3.71
N ILE A 87 6.75 -1.02 -3.11
CA ILE A 87 5.42 -0.89 -3.74
C ILE A 87 5.06 0.60 -3.88
N GLY A 88 5.38 1.40 -2.86
CA GLY A 88 5.22 2.85 -2.89
C GLY A 88 5.96 3.50 -4.06
N LEU A 89 7.17 3.03 -4.38
CA LEU A 89 7.97 3.48 -5.51
C LEU A 89 7.37 3.09 -6.85
N VAL A 90 6.91 1.84 -7.01
CA VAL A 90 6.25 1.38 -8.24
C VAL A 90 5.02 2.25 -8.56
N LEU A 91 4.18 2.49 -7.54
CA LEU A 91 2.99 3.34 -7.66
C LEU A 91 3.34 4.80 -7.98
N SER A 92 4.35 5.36 -7.31
CA SER A 92 4.83 6.72 -7.58
C SER A 92 5.37 6.87 -9.01
N ILE A 93 6.11 5.87 -9.52
CA ILE A 93 6.61 5.86 -10.91
C ILE A 93 5.44 5.73 -11.90
N ALA A 94 4.45 4.88 -11.62
CA ALA A 94 3.28 4.71 -12.48
C ALA A 94 2.49 6.02 -12.60
N TYR A 95 2.23 6.69 -11.47
CA TYR A 95 1.59 8.01 -11.47
C TYR A 95 2.44 9.04 -12.22
N PHE A 96 3.74 9.15 -11.92
CA PHE A 96 4.62 10.14 -12.54
C PHE A 96 4.70 9.98 -14.07
N LYS A 97 4.85 8.75 -14.56
CA LYS A 97 4.96 8.47 -16.01
C LYS A 97 3.66 8.71 -16.76
N THR A 98 2.51 8.47 -16.12
CA THR A 98 1.22 8.56 -16.80
C THR A 98 0.50 9.88 -16.55
N SER A 99 0.87 10.61 -15.49
CA SER A 99 0.13 11.76 -14.96
C SER A 99 -1.35 11.46 -14.71
N ARG A 100 -1.68 10.19 -14.44
CA ARG A 100 -3.04 9.70 -14.24
C ARG A 100 -3.16 8.97 -12.92
N LEU A 101 -4.01 9.47 -12.04
CA LEU A 101 -4.22 8.87 -10.73
C LEU A 101 -4.86 7.49 -10.84
N GLU A 102 -5.78 7.31 -11.80
CA GLU A 102 -6.48 6.04 -12.02
C GLU A 102 -5.51 4.88 -12.31
N VAL A 103 -4.37 5.14 -12.97
CA VAL A 103 -3.38 4.10 -13.28
C VAL A 103 -2.76 3.56 -11.99
N SER A 104 -2.36 4.47 -11.09
CA SER A 104 -1.80 4.07 -9.79
C SER A 104 -2.86 3.37 -8.93
N ILE A 105 -4.09 3.89 -8.92
CA ILE A 105 -5.22 3.28 -8.19
C ILE A 105 -5.46 1.85 -8.67
N LEU A 106 -5.49 1.59 -9.98
CA LEU A 106 -5.73 0.24 -10.50
C LEU A 106 -4.63 -0.74 -10.13
N ILE A 107 -3.35 -0.32 -10.24
CA ILE A 107 -2.22 -1.15 -9.82
C ILE A 107 -2.33 -1.47 -8.33
N HIS A 108 -2.64 -0.46 -7.52
CA HIS A 108 -2.74 -0.60 -6.08
C HIS A 108 -3.93 -1.46 -5.63
N PHE A 109 -5.08 -1.30 -6.30
CA PHE A 109 -6.27 -2.14 -6.16
C PHE A 109 -5.93 -3.61 -6.42
N PHE A 110 -5.32 -3.94 -7.56
CA PHE A 110 -4.99 -5.33 -7.88
C PHE A 110 -3.97 -5.93 -6.89
N ASN A 111 -3.03 -5.12 -6.40
CA ASN A 111 -2.09 -5.55 -5.38
C ASN A 111 -2.78 -5.89 -4.04
N ASN A 112 -3.78 -5.11 -3.63
CA ASN A 112 -4.51 -5.32 -2.37
C ASN A 112 -5.69 -6.28 -2.47
N LEU A 113 -6.21 -6.52 -3.68
CA LEU A 113 -7.37 -7.39 -3.87
C LEU A 113 -7.08 -8.83 -3.43
N ILE A 114 -5.88 -9.34 -3.71
CA ILE A 114 -5.51 -10.71 -3.32
C ILE A 114 -5.48 -10.86 -1.78
N PRO A 115 -4.72 -10.06 -1.02
CA PRO A 115 -4.79 -10.08 0.44
C PRO A 115 -6.21 -9.89 0.98
N ALA A 116 -6.97 -8.93 0.44
CA ALA A 116 -8.34 -8.68 0.88
C ALA A 116 -9.25 -9.91 0.71
N ILE A 117 -9.14 -10.65 -0.40
CA ILE A 117 -9.88 -11.90 -0.62
C ILE A 117 -9.44 -12.98 0.38
N VAL A 118 -8.14 -13.13 0.61
CA VAL A 118 -7.61 -14.13 1.55
C VAL A 118 -8.18 -13.90 2.95
N ILE A 119 -8.20 -12.65 3.41
CA ILE A 119 -8.75 -12.26 4.71
C ILE A 119 -10.27 -12.44 4.73
N ALA A 120 -10.96 -11.98 3.68
CA ALA A 120 -12.42 -12.02 3.58
C ALA A 120 -13.00 -13.44 3.69
N PHE A 121 -12.28 -14.45 3.24
CA PHE A 121 -12.72 -15.84 3.28
C PHE A 121 -11.96 -16.71 4.27
N GLY A 122 -11.10 -16.13 5.12
CA GLY A 122 -10.33 -16.87 6.12
C GLY A 122 -9.45 -17.96 5.51
N LEU A 123 -8.79 -17.65 4.39
CA LEU A 123 -7.97 -18.60 3.62
C LEU A 123 -6.52 -18.73 4.16
N MET A 124 -6.25 -18.15 5.34
CA MET A 124 -4.98 -18.20 6.07
C MET A 124 -5.13 -18.94 7.39
#